data_AF-A0A974X1H5-F1
#
_entry.id   AF-A0A974X1H5-F1
#
_cell.length_a   1.000
_cell.length_b   1.000
_cell.length_c   1.000
_cell.angle_alpha   90.00
_cell.angle_beta   90.00
_cell.angle_gamma   90.00
#
_symmetry.space_group_name_H-M   'P 1'
#
loop_
_entity.id
_entity.type
_entity.pdbx_description
1 polymer ?
#
loop_
_entity_poly.entity_id
_entity_poly.type
_entity_poly.pdbx_seq_one_letter_code
_entity_poly.pdbx_strand_id
1 'polypeptide(L)'
;MNVRARLALTGTVLLVGAVTSACGGGGGAPADASEKDFCDTQSSLFNDLLPEDMADPELPSNEEMAQAVKDWGRELEEIGTPDDISDDARAGFEQLVEQAGEIDAADFTIDQLEELEQGGADASEAAQREAEAFADYLTKTCGNPLDDIEMPEMPELPGSTE
;
A
#
# COMPACT_ATOMS: atom_id res chain seq x y z
N MET A 1 -29.04 -16.24 -58.97
CA MET A 1 -27.77 -16.91 -58.63
C MET A 1 -26.68 -15.87 -58.54
N ASN A 2 -26.14 -15.65 -57.33
CA ASN A 2 -24.70 -15.57 -57.04
C ASN A 2 -24.51 -15.36 -55.53
N VAL A 3 -24.07 -16.42 -54.87
CA VAL A 3 -23.66 -16.49 -53.45
C VAL A 3 -22.16 -16.23 -53.39
N ARG A 4 -21.70 -15.44 -52.41
CA ARG A 4 -20.33 -15.37 -51.82
C ARG A 4 -20.32 -14.17 -50.85
N ALA A 5 -19.80 -14.20 -49.63
CA ALA A 5 -19.08 -15.18 -48.86
C ALA A 5 -19.34 -14.90 -47.36
N ARG A 6 -19.37 -15.94 -46.53
CA ARG A 6 -19.52 -15.83 -45.07
C ARG A 6 -18.14 -15.56 -44.45
N LEU A 7 -18.01 -14.50 -43.68
CA LEU A 7 -16.91 -14.31 -42.73
C LEU A 7 -17.39 -14.79 -41.36
N ALA A 8 -16.84 -15.92 -40.93
CA ALA A 8 -16.95 -16.41 -39.57
C ALA A 8 -15.97 -15.63 -38.70
N LEU A 9 -16.47 -14.89 -37.71
CA LEU A 9 -15.69 -14.33 -36.62
C LEU A 9 -15.89 -15.23 -35.40
N THR A 10 -14.95 -16.15 -35.22
CA THR A 10 -14.65 -16.79 -33.94
C THR A 10 -13.98 -15.76 -33.04
N GLY A 11 -14.65 -15.41 -31.94
CA GLY A 11 -14.09 -14.61 -30.84
C GLY A 11 -14.56 -15.22 -29.53
N THR A 12 -13.65 -15.94 -28.87
CA THR A 12 -13.82 -16.67 -27.63
C THR A 12 -14.16 -15.71 -26.49
N VAL A 13 -15.38 -15.82 -25.93
CA VAL A 13 -15.76 -15.10 -24.71
C VAL A 13 -15.24 -15.92 -23.52
N LEU A 14 -14.07 -15.55 -23.00
CA LEU A 14 -13.61 -15.98 -21.67
C LEU A 14 -14.15 -14.96 -20.66
N LEU A 15 -15.35 -15.22 -20.16
CA LEU A 15 -15.83 -14.57 -18.92
C LEU A 15 -15.37 -15.46 -17.76
N VAL A 16 -14.17 -15.15 -17.25
CA VAL A 16 -13.65 -15.67 -15.98
C VAL A 16 -14.49 -15.11 -14.84
N GLY A 17 -14.65 -15.93 -13.81
CA GLY A 17 -15.70 -15.88 -12.81
C GLY A 17 -15.79 -14.58 -12.03
N ALA A 18 -17.03 -14.15 -11.83
CA ALA A 18 -17.41 -13.23 -10.77
C ALA A 18 -17.27 -13.96 -9.42
N VAL A 19 -16.21 -13.65 -8.67
CA VAL A 19 -16.21 -13.83 -7.22
C VAL A 19 -16.86 -12.58 -6.61
N THR A 20 -18.06 -12.78 -6.11
CA THR A 20 -18.81 -11.79 -5.35
C THR A 20 -18.46 -11.95 -3.88
N SER A 21 -17.56 -11.12 -3.39
CA SER A 21 -17.51 -10.69 -1.99
C SER A 21 -17.61 -9.16 -1.99
N ALA A 22 -18.37 -8.65 -1.04
CA ALA A 22 -18.92 -7.31 -1.06
C ALA A 22 -17.87 -6.23 -0.71
N CYS A 23 -17.67 -5.24 -1.60
CA CYS A 23 -17.84 -3.81 -1.34
C CYS A 23 -17.79 -3.01 -2.67
N GLY A 24 -18.42 -1.83 -2.69
CA GLY A 24 -18.36 -0.76 -3.70
C GLY A 24 -17.89 -1.06 -5.14
N GLY A 25 -18.82 -1.06 -6.10
CA GLY A 25 -18.49 -1.30 -7.51
C GLY A 25 -17.70 -0.19 -8.20
N GLY A 26 -16.65 -0.59 -8.91
CA GLY A 26 -16.14 0.11 -10.10
C GLY A 26 -14.63 0.28 -10.15
N GLY A 27 -13.90 -0.79 -10.54
CA GLY A 27 -12.48 -0.69 -10.89
C GLY A 27 -11.57 -0.50 -9.68
N GLY A 28 -11.51 -1.48 -8.78
CA GLY A 28 -10.43 -1.54 -7.79
C GLY A 28 -9.07 -1.57 -8.48
N ALA A 29 -8.02 -1.21 -7.74
CA ALA A 29 -6.66 -1.11 -8.25
C ALA A 29 -6.23 -2.36 -9.04
N PRO A 30 -5.29 -2.27 -10.00
CA PRO A 30 -4.78 -3.45 -10.69
C PRO A 30 -4.30 -4.55 -9.74
N ALA A 31 -4.26 -5.79 -10.22
CA ALA A 31 -3.84 -6.96 -9.44
C ALA A 31 -2.72 -7.74 -10.17
N ASP A 32 -1.95 -7.03 -10.99
CA ASP A 32 -0.88 -7.55 -11.82
C ASP A 32 0.37 -6.66 -11.76
N ALA A 33 0.50 -5.86 -10.69
CA ALA A 33 1.70 -5.07 -10.44
C ALA A 33 2.92 -5.99 -10.26
N SER A 34 4.09 -5.53 -10.68
CA SER A 34 5.32 -6.22 -10.29
C SER A 34 5.61 -5.96 -8.80
N GLU A 35 6.15 -6.96 -8.09
CA GLU A 35 6.61 -6.79 -6.70
C GLU A 35 7.53 -5.58 -6.56
N LYS A 36 8.40 -5.35 -7.55
CA LYS A 36 9.31 -4.22 -7.55
C LYS A 36 8.57 -2.88 -7.59
N ASP A 37 7.66 -2.69 -8.54
CA ASP A 37 6.96 -1.41 -8.69
C ASP A 37 6.10 -1.14 -7.45
N PHE A 38 5.42 -2.17 -6.95
CA PHE A 38 4.63 -2.08 -5.72
C PHE A 38 5.48 -1.68 -4.50
N CYS A 39 6.62 -2.35 -4.28
CA CYS A 39 7.49 -2.05 -3.14
C CYS A 39 8.22 -0.71 -3.26
N ASP A 40 8.64 -0.33 -4.47
CA ASP A 40 9.22 0.99 -4.72
C ASP A 40 8.20 2.09 -4.34
N THR A 41 6.95 1.96 -4.77
CA THR A 41 5.88 2.91 -4.42
C THR A 41 5.53 2.88 -2.94
N GLN A 42 5.48 1.72 -2.29
CA GLN A 42 5.28 1.65 -0.83
C GLN A 42 6.38 2.43 -0.07
N SER A 43 7.62 2.35 -0.52
CA SER A 43 8.75 3.06 0.10
C SER A 43 8.82 4.56 -0.24
N SER A 44 8.12 5.01 -1.28
CA SER A 44 8.16 6.40 -1.75
C SER A 44 7.66 7.39 -0.70
N LEU A 45 6.58 7.04 0.03
CA LEU A 45 6.04 7.89 1.09
C LEU A 45 7.09 8.20 2.16
N PHE A 46 7.88 7.21 2.55
CA PHE A 46 8.94 7.40 3.53
C PHE A 46 10.03 8.33 3.01
N ASN A 47 10.38 8.24 1.73
CA ASN A 47 11.35 9.15 1.10
C ASN A 47 10.81 10.58 0.98
N ASP A 48 9.50 10.75 0.78
CA ASP A 48 8.85 12.06 0.69
C ASP A 48 8.67 12.73 2.06
N LEU A 49 8.48 11.93 3.11
CA LEU A 49 8.28 12.43 4.48
C LEU A 49 9.59 12.57 5.27
N LEU A 50 10.63 11.81 4.94
CA LEU A 50 11.92 11.95 5.60
C LEU A 50 12.68 13.20 5.10
N PRO A 51 13.29 13.97 6.01
CA PRO A 51 14.16 15.07 5.62
C PRO A 51 15.42 14.52 4.92
N GLU A 52 15.76 15.08 3.75
CA GLU A 52 16.99 14.74 3.01
C GLU A 52 18.26 15.03 3.83
N ASP A 53 18.19 16.03 4.72
CA ASP A 53 19.28 16.41 5.61
C ASP A 53 18.95 16.06 7.07
N MET A 54 19.45 14.91 7.52
CA MET A 54 19.37 14.48 8.92
C MET A 54 20.14 15.40 9.89
N ALA A 55 20.97 16.32 9.40
CA ALA A 55 21.67 17.31 10.23
C ALA A 55 20.81 18.56 10.53
N ASP A 56 19.74 18.80 9.77
CA ASP A 56 18.73 19.84 10.03
C ASP A 56 17.33 19.31 9.69
N PRO A 57 16.72 18.52 10.60
CA PRO A 57 15.44 17.85 10.34
C PRO A 57 14.28 18.85 10.42
N GLU A 58 14.10 19.63 9.35
CA GLU A 58 12.84 20.34 9.11
C GLU A 58 11.83 19.34 8.56
N LEU A 59 10.90 18.92 9.43
CA LEU A 59 9.75 18.13 9.00
C LEU A 59 8.87 18.96 8.05
N PRO A 60 8.28 18.35 7.01
CA PRO A 60 7.31 19.04 6.18
C PRO A 60 6.14 19.56 7.01
N SER A 61 5.49 20.62 6.52
CA SER A 61 4.24 21.10 7.14
C SER A 61 3.13 20.04 7.05
N ASN A 62 2.12 20.13 7.92
CA ASN A 62 0.97 19.21 7.88
C ASN A 62 0.28 19.18 6.50
N GLU A 63 0.26 20.31 5.80
CA GLU A 63 -0.30 20.40 4.44
C GLU A 63 0.55 19.63 3.42
N GLU A 64 1.88 19.71 3.52
CA GLU A 64 2.80 18.95 2.66
C GLU A 64 2.73 17.45 2.97
N MET A 65 2.69 17.07 4.26
CA MET A 65 2.56 15.66 4.65
C MET A 65 1.24 15.06 4.19
N ALA A 66 0.12 15.75 4.39
CA ALA A 66 -1.19 15.28 3.94
C ALA A 66 -1.25 15.13 2.41
N GLN A 67 -0.63 16.05 1.68
CA GLN A 67 -0.55 15.96 0.22
C GLN A 67 0.33 14.78 -0.22
N ALA A 68 1.47 14.54 0.44
CA ALA A 68 2.34 13.40 0.17
C ALA A 68 1.59 12.06 0.37
N VAL A 69 0.84 11.90 1.46
CA VAL A 69 0.05 10.68 1.70
C VAL A 69 -1.04 10.48 0.63
N LYS A 70 -1.71 11.55 0.19
CA LYS A 70 -2.69 11.47 -0.90
C LYS A 70 -2.08 11.06 -2.22
N ASP A 71 -0.97 11.68 -2.58
CA ASP A 71 -0.30 11.39 -3.85
C ASP A 71 0.24 9.96 -3.84
N TRP A 72 0.78 9.52 -2.72
CA TRP A 72 1.18 8.13 -2.50
C TRP A 72 0.01 7.14 -2.61
N GLY A 73 -1.12 7.41 -1.95
CA GLY A 73 -2.31 6.56 -2.03
C GLY A 73 -2.84 6.43 -3.45
N ARG A 74 -2.83 7.52 -4.22
CA ARG A 74 -3.19 7.52 -5.64
C ARG A 74 -2.20 6.73 -6.50
N GLU A 75 -0.91 6.85 -6.25
CA GLU A 75 0.10 6.06 -6.98
C GLU A 75 -0.03 4.56 -6.71
N LEU A 76 -0.29 4.19 -5.44
CA LEU A 76 -0.64 2.84 -5.06
C LEU A 76 -1.90 2.34 -5.77
N GLU A 77 -2.96 3.15 -5.85
CA GLU A 77 -4.18 2.81 -6.59
C GLU A 77 -3.91 2.55 -8.08
N GLU A 78 -3.06 3.39 -8.68
CA GLU A 78 -2.71 3.32 -10.10
C GLU A 78 -1.86 2.08 -10.44
N ILE A 79 -0.90 1.72 -9.59
CA ILE A 79 -0.02 0.56 -9.77
C ILE A 79 -0.73 -0.73 -9.39
N GLY A 80 -1.46 -0.70 -8.28
CA GLY A 80 -2.15 -1.85 -7.71
C GLY A 80 -1.21 -2.79 -6.95
N THR A 81 -1.65 -4.03 -6.81
CA THR A 81 -0.94 -5.06 -6.03
C THR A 81 -0.41 -6.17 -6.92
N PRO A 82 0.61 -6.93 -6.49
CA PRO A 82 0.94 -8.19 -7.12
C PRO A 82 -0.23 -9.19 -7.03
N ASP A 83 -0.22 -10.21 -7.90
CA ASP A 83 -1.31 -11.19 -8.04
C ASP A 83 -1.33 -12.26 -6.93
N ASP A 84 -0.27 -12.34 -6.12
CA ASP A 84 -0.10 -13.31 -5.04
C ASP A 84 -0.57 -12.80 -3.67
N ILE A 85 -1.05 -11.56 -3.59
CA ILE A 85 -1.62 -10.98 -2.38
C ILE A 85 -2.86 -11.77 -1.93
N SER A 86 -3.00 -11.99 -0.63
CA SER A 86 -4.19 -12.67 -0.08
C SER A 86 -5.41 -11.75 -0.10
N ASP A 87 -6.63 -12.31 -0.14
CA ASP A 87 -7.87 -11.52 -0.16
C ASP A 87 -7.98 -10.56 1.04
N ASP A 88 -7.62 -11.00 2.26
CA ASP A 88 -7.63 -10.15 3.45
C ASP A 88 -6.60 -9.00 3.32
N ALA A 89 -5.38 -9.29 2.82
CA ALA A 89 -4.34 -8.28 2.60
C ALA A 89 -4.72 -7.29 1.49
N ARG A 90 -5.41 -7.77 0.45
CA ARG A 90 -5.94 -6.93 -0.62
C ARG A 90 -7.03 -6.00 -0.12
N ALA A 91 -7.93 -6.49 0.73
CA ALA A 91 -8.94 -5.65 1.38
C ALA A 91 -8.30 -4.59 2.29
N GLY A 92 -7.21 -4.93 3.00
CA GLY A 92 -6.44 -3.96 3.79
C GLY A 92 -5.79 -2.87 2.92
N PHE A 93 -5.18 -3.27 1.79
CA PHE A 93 -4.65 -2.34 0.80
C PHE A 93 -5.71 -1.37 0.27
N GLU A 94 -6.88 -1.88 -0.14
CA GLU A 94 -7.95 -1.05 -0.71
C GLU A 94 -8.49 -0.04 0.31
N GLN A 95 -8.64 -0.46 1.57
CA GLN A 95 -9.02 0.44 2.67
C GLN A 95 -7.96 1.51 2.91
N LEU A 96 -6.68 1.15 2.87
CA LEU A 96 -5.60 2.10 3.10
C LEU A 96 -5.54 3.17 1.99
N VAL A 97 -5.69 2.77 0.72
CA VAL A 97 -5.75 3.69 -0.41
C VAL A 97 -6.97 4.61 -0.33
N GLU A 98 -8.15 4.07 0.01
CA GLU A 98 -9.36 4.85 0.19
C GLU A 98 -9.18 5.91 1.28
N GLN A 99 -8.69 5.51 2.46
CA GLN A 99 -8.45 6.42 3.57
C GLN A 99 -7.38 7.48 3.24
N ALA A 100 -6.30 7.10 2.56
CA ALA A 100 -5.26 8.03 2.12
C ALA A 100 -5.82 9.14 1.21
N GLY A 101 -6.76 8.78 0.32
CA GLY A 101 -7.46 9.73 -0.54
C GLY A 101 -8.40 10.69 0.21
N GLU A 102 -8.91 10.27 1.36
CA GLU A 102 -9.86 11.03 2.19
C GLU A 102 -9.21 11.96 3.24
N ILE A 103 -7.89 11.86 3.46
CA ILE A 103 -7.17 12.69 4.45
C ILE A 103 -7.47 14.19 4.22
N ASP A 104 -7.76 14.95 5.26
CA ASP A 104 -7.83 16.41 5.16
C ASP A 104 -6.56 17.05 5.72
N ALA A 105 -5.93 17.94 4.93
CA ALA A 105 -4.71 18.63 5.31
C ALA A 105 -4.88 19.54 6.53
N ALA A 106 -6.08 20.10 6.74
CA ALA A 106 -6.38 20.96 7.87
C ALA A 106 -6.49 20.18 9.19
N ASP A 107 -6.85 18.90 9.10
CA ASP A 107 -7.03 17.99 10.24
C ASP A 107 -5.89 16.96 10.35
N PHE A 108 -4.82 17.11 9.56
CA PHE A 108 -3.73 16.15 9.52
C PHE A 108 -2.92 16.10 10.81
N THR A 109 -2.73 14.90 11.37
CA THR A 109 -1.84 14.63 12.50
C THR A 109 -0.95 13.42 12.22
N ILE A 110 0.21 13.34 12.90
CA ILE A 110 1.07 12.15 12.80
C ILE A 110 0.32 10.89 13.29
N ASP A 111 -0.54 11.02 14.29
CA ASP A 111 -1.34 9.91 14.80
C ASP A 111 -2.25 9.30 13.71
N GLN A 112 -2.69 10.08 12.73
CA GLN A 112 -3.47 9.55 11.61
C GLN A 112 -2.68 8.61 10.70
N LEU A 113 -1.35 8.75 10.62
CA LEU A 113 -0.51 7.78 9.91
C LEU A 113 -0.57 6.42 10.60
N GLU A 114 -0.49 6.40 11.94
CA GLU A 114 -0.61 5.17 12.71
C GLU A 114 -2.03 4.59 12.63
N GLU A 115 -3.06 5.43 12.59
CA GLU A 115 -4.45 4.99 12.40
C GLU A 115 -4.67 4.36 11.03
N LEU A 116 -4.11 4.93 9.95
CA LEU A 116 -4.18 4.37 8.60
C LEU A 116 -3.61 2.95 8.55
N GLU A 117 -2.46 2.73 9.17
CA GLU A 117 -1.81 1.41 9.25
C GLU A 117 -2.64 0.39 10.05
N GLN A 118 -3.50 0.86 10.97
CA GLN A 118 -4.36 0.01 11.79
C GLN A 118 -5.76 -0.21 11.19
N GLY A 119 -6.03 0.31 10.00
CA GLY A 119 -7.33 0.22 9.33
C GLY A 119 -8.32 1.33 9.72
N GLY A 120 -7.83 2.41 10.33
CA GLY A 120 -8.55 3.64 10.63
C GLY A 120 -8.92 3.84 12.11
N ALA A 121 -9.28 5.08 12.44
CA ALA A 121 -9.85 5.40 13.75
C ALA A 121 -11.15 4.60 13.95
N ASP A 122 -11.24 3.87 15.07
CA ASP A 122 -12.38 2.98 15.40
C ASP A 122 -12.59 1.81 14.43
N ALA A 123 -11.52 1.34 13.76
CA ALA A 123 -11.56 0.17 12.88
C ALA A 123 -12.23 -1.04 13.55
N SER A 124 -13.12 -1.71 12.81
CA SER A 124 -13.73 -2.97 13.26
C SER A 124 -12.68 -4.09 13.36
N GLU A 125 -12.96 -5.18 14.10
CA GLU A 125 -12.07 -6.35 14.16
C GLU A 125 -11.75 -6.93 12.76
N ALA A 126 -12.69 -6.80 11.81
CA ALA A 126 -12.47 -7.22 10.44
C ALA A 126 -11.46 -6.31 9.72
N ALA A 127 -11.63 -5.00 9.83
CA ALA A 127 -10.75 -4.00 9.23
C ALA A 127 -9.33 -4.08 9.82
N GLN A 128 -9.21 -4.25 11.14
CA GLN A 128 -7.92 -4.45 11.82
C GLN A 128 -7.19 -5.70 11.31
N ARG A 129 -7.91 -6.81 11.13
CA ARG A 129 -7.35 -8.05 10.60
C ARG A 129 -6.89 -7.90 9.15
N GLU A 130 -7.62 -7.14 8.34
CA GLU A 130 -7.28 -6.87 6.95
C GLU A 130 -6.04 -5.95 6.86
N ALA A 131 -5.97 -4.93 7.72
CA ALA A 131 -4.80 -4.08 7.87
C ALA A 131 -3.56 -4.87 8.36
N GLU A 132 -3.73 -5.74 9.35
CA GLU A 132 -2.65 -6.64 9.82
C GLU A 132 -2.20 -7.57 8.70
N ALA A 133 -3.12 -8.20 7.97
CA ALA A 133 -2.79 -9.06 6.84
C ALA A 133 -2.02 -8.31 5.74
N PHE A 134 -2.36 -7.04 5.49
CA PHE A 134 -1.65 -6.18 4.56
C PHE A 134 -0.22 -5.84 5.05
N ALA A 135 -0.06 -5.43 6.31
CA ALA A 135 1.25 -5.17 6.90
C ALA A 135 2.17 -6.42 6.89
N ASP A 136 1.59 -7.59 7.17
CA ASP A 136 2.26 -8.88 7.09
C ASP A 136 2.72 -9.22 5.68
N TYR A 137 1.91 -8.86 4.67
CA TYR A 137 2.25 -9.03 3.26
C TYR A 137 3.39 -8.10 2.86
N LEU A 138 3.30 -6.81 3.21
CA LEU A 138 4.38 -5.84 2.96
C LEU A 138 5.72 -6.32 3.51
N THR A 139 5.73 -6.80 4.75
CA THR A 139 6.97 -7.30 5.39
C THR A 139 7.55 -8.51 4.64
N LYS A 140 6.70 -9.42 4.14
CA LYS A 140 7.14 -10.64 3.43
C LYS A 140 7.59 -10.34 2.00
N THR A 141 6.91 -9.43 1.32
CA THR A 141 7.10 -9.13 -0.11
C THR A 141 8.15 -8.06 -0.33
N CYS A 142 8.08 -6.96 0.43
CA CYS A 142 8.99 -5.82 0.30
C CYS A 142 10.17 -5.88 1.28
N GLY A 143 10.11 -6.78 2.26
CA GLY A 143 11.09 -6.85 3.34
C GLY A 143 10.80 -5.85 4.46
N ASN A 144 11.50 -6.04 5.58
CA ASN A 144 11.49 -5.06 6.66
C ASN A 144 12.58 -4.02 6.39
N PRO A 145 12.26 -2.71 6.31
CA PRO A 145 13.26 -1.67 6.09
C PRO A 145 14.35 -1.64 7.17
N LEU A 146 14.12 -2.27 8.33
CA LEU A 146 15.10 -2.41 9.41
C LEU A 146 16.05 -3.61 9.25
N ASP A 147 15.75 -4.58 8.38
CA ASP A 147 16.60 -5.77 8.19
C ASP A 147 17.87 -5.43 7.39
N ASP A 148 17.82 -4.40 6.54
CA ASP A 148 18.97 -3.90 5.77
C ASP A 148 19.84 -2.90 6.56
N ILE A 149 19.40 -2.49 7.75
CA ILE A 149 20.21 -1.70 8.67
C ILE A 149 21.08 -2.66 9.47
N GLU A 150 22.34 -2.82 9.05
CA GLU A 150 23.38 -3.42 9.91
C GLU A 150 23.43 -2.62 11.21
N MET A 151 22.73 -3.07 12.24
CA MET A 151 22.84 -2.49 13.58
C MET A 151 24.32 -2.54 13.97
N PRO A 152 24.99 -1.41 14.22
CA PRO A 152 26.37 -1.45 14.68
C PRO A 152 26.41 -2.30 15.95
N GLU A 153 27.28 -3.31 15.98
CA GLU A 153 27.50 -4.14 17.16
C GLU A 153 27.68 -3.20 18.35
N MET A 154 26.70 -3.22 19.27
CA MET A 154 26.79 -2.43 20.49
C MET A 154 28.15 -2.74 21.12
N PRO A 155 29.04 -1.74 21.32
CA PRO A 155 30.32 -2.00 21.94
C PRO A 155 30.06 -2.63 23.29
N GLU A 156 30.61 -3.83 23.50
CA GLU A 156 30.58 -4.51 24.80
C GLU A 156 31.09 -3.52 25.85
N LEU A 157 30.21 -3.07 26.76
CA LEU A 157 30.59 -2.20 27.85
C LEU A 157 31.73 -2.88 28.64
N PRO A 158 32.92 -2.26 28.73
CA PRO A 158 34.00 -2.86 29.50
C PRO A 158 33.68 -2.71 30.98
N GLY A 159 33.22 -3.80 31.58
CA GLY A 159 33.36 -4.06 33.02
C GLY A 159 32.21 -3.57 33.90
N SER A 160 31.37 -4.51 34.33
CA SER A 160 30.86 -4.53 35.71
C SER A 160 31.35 -5.81 36.39
N THR A 161 32.66 -5.88 36.59
CA THR A 161 33.22 -6.62 37.73
C THR A 161 33.35 -5.64 38.87
N GLU A 162 32.38 -5.64 39.79
CA GLU A 162 32.61 -5.57 41.25
C GLU A 162 31.51 -6.37 41.96
#